data_AF-A0A958S0B9-F1
#
_entry.id   AF-A0A958S0B9-F1
#
_cell.length_a   1.000
_cell.length_b   1.000
_cell.length_c   1.000
_cell.angle_alpha   90.00
_cell.angle_beta   90.00
_cell.angle_gamma   90.00
#
_symmetry.space_group_name_H-M   'P 1'
#
loop_
_entity.id
_entity.type
_entity.pdbx_description
1 polymer ?
#
loop_
_entity_poly.entity_id
_entity_poly.type
_entity_poly.pdbx_seq_one_letter_code
_entity_poly.pdbx_strand_id
1 'polypeptide(L)' 'GRQLQKMMLDWYFSQTSDKIWLGTDPNTRAEYFYRKSGWKAVGTHGNGEIKFEMTHENWKKYGC' A
#
# COMPACT_ATOMS: atom_id res chain seq x y z
N GLY A 1 4.60 -12.39 1.46
CA GLY A 1 3.86 -11.18 1.06
C GLY A 1 3.20 -10.51 2.25
N ARG A 2 2.01 -10.98 2.66
CA ARG A 2 1.19 -10.32 3.69
C ARG A 2 1.89 -10.11 5.03
N GLN A 3 2.57 -11.12 5.57
CA GLN A 3 3.21 -11.02 6.89
C GLN A 3 4.35 -9.98 6.93
N LEU A 4 5.23 -9.98 5.91
CA LEU A 4 6.29 -8.98 5.79
C LEU A 4 5.72 -7.57 5.61
N GLN A 5 4.72 -7.42 4.73
CA GLN A 5 4.03 -6.15 4.54
C GLN A 5 3.41 -5.65 5.84
N LYS A 6 2.75 -6.54 6.61
CA LYS A 6 2.16 -6.21 7.90
C LYS A 6 3.22 -5.70 8.87
N MET A 7 4.32 -6.43 9.01
CA MET A 7 5.43 -6.03 9.88
C MET A 7 6.03 -4.68 9.50
N MET A 8 6.23 -4.41 8.20
CA MET A 8 6.75 -3.13 7.74
C MET A 8 5.78 -1.98 7.98
N LEU A 9 4.48 -2.18 7.72
CA LEU A 9 3.46 -1.14 7.95
C LEU A 9 3.20 -0.90 9.44
N ASP A 10 3.19 -1.96 10.26
CA ASP A 10 3.10 -1.84 11.72
C ASP A 10 4.28 -1.03 12.28
N TRP A 11 5.51 -1.32 11.82
CA TRP A 11 6.70 -0.58 12.24
C TRP A 11 6.72 0.88 11.75
N TYR A 12 6.25 1.12 10.52
CA TYR A 12 6.19 2.47 9.97
C TYR A 12 5.15 3.32 10.70
N PHE A 13 3.94 2.77 10.89
CA PHE A 13 2.84 3.48 11.55
C PHE A 13 2.98 3.58 13.07
N SER A 14 3.88 2.80 13.68
CA SER A 14 4.25 3.00 15.10
C SER A 14 5.12 4.24 15.32
N GLN A 15 5.77 4.75 14.26
CA GLN A 15 6.66 5.91 14.34
C GLN A 15 6.07 7.18 13.74
N THR A 16 5.23 7.06 12.70
CA THR A 16 4.56 8.21 12.08
C THR A 16 3.12 7.86 11.66
N SER A 17 2.26 8.86 11.52
CA SER A 17 0.94 8.72 10.90
C SER A 17 0.91 9.22 9.45
N ASP A 18 2.07 9.58 8.90
CA ASP A 18 2.18 10.06 7.53
C ASP A 18 1.79 8.98 6.53
N LYS A 19 1.27 9.42 5.39
CA LYS A 19 0.89 8.52 4.31
C LYS A 19 2.11 8.01 3.54
N ILE A 20 2.09 6.72 3.23
CA ILE A 20 3.12 6.06 2.42
C ILE A 20 2.60 5.77 1.01
N TRP A 21 3.49 5.83 0.03
CA TRP A 21 3.18 5.62 -1.37
C TRP A 21 4.08 4.54 -1.96
N LEU A 22 3.54 3.79 -2.92
CA LEU A 22 4.32 2.86 -3.74
C LEU A 22 3.84 2.88 -5.19
N GLY A 23 4.73 2.54 -6.11
CA GLY A 23 4.43 2.33 -7.52
C GLY A 23 4.49 0.84 -7.86
N THR A 24 3.63 0.37 -8.76
CA THR A 24 3.73 -0.98 -9.32
C THR A 24 3.18 -1.01 -10.73
N ASP A 25 3.71 -1.91 -11.57
CA ASP A 25 3.17 -2.10 -12.91
C ASP A 25 1.74 -2.66 -12.90
N PRO A 26 0.90 -2.23 -13.84
CA PRO A 26 -0.46 -2.73 -14.00
C PRO A 26 -0.46 -4.21 -14.43
N ASN A 27 -1.55 -4.92 -14.13
CA ASN A 27 -1.78 -6.33 -14.46
C ASN A 27 -0.78 -7.30 -13.81
N THR A 28 -0.10 -6.87 -12.75
CA THR A 28 0.84 -7.72 -12.01
C THR A 28 0.19 -8.37 -10.78
N ARG A 29 0.78 -9.47 -10.32
CA ARG A 29 0.42 -10.08 -9.02
C ARG A 29 0.56 -9.08 -7.87
N ALA A 30 1.50 -8.14 -7.97
CA ALA A 30 1.72 -7.10 -6.99
C ALA A 30 0.54 -6.10 -6.93
N GLU A 31 0.03 -5.66 -8.08
CA GLU A 31 -1.19 -4.82 -8.13
C GLU A 31 -2.35 -5.48 -7.38
N TYR A 32 -2.69 -6.73 -7.72
CA TYR A 32 -3.78 -7.45 -7.06
C TYR A 32 -3.52 -7.65 -5.57
N PHE A 33 -2.26 -7.85 -5.18
CA PHE A 33 -1.86 -7.97 -3.78
C PHE A 33 -2.10 -6.66 -3.01
N TYR A 34 -1.64 -5.51 -3.53
CA TYR A 34 -1.81 -4.23 -2.86
C TYR A 34 -3.28 -3.82 -2.73
N ARG A 35 -4.08 -4.02 -3.79
CA ARG A 35 -5.53 -3.79 -3.75
C ARG A 35 -6.21 -4.62 -2.65
N LYS A 36 -5.84 -5.90 -2.50
CA LYS A 36 -6.39 -6.79 -1.46
C LYS A 36 -5.87 -6.47 -0.06
N SER A 37 -4.68 -5.88 0.07
CA SER A 37 -4.10 -5.45 1.35
C SER A 37 -4.57 -4.06 1.80
N GLY A 38 -5.63 -3.50 1.21
CA GLY A 38 -6.21 -2.23 1.62
C GLY A 38 -5.51 -0.97 1.07
N TRP A 39 -4.58 -1.12 0.11
CA TRP A 39 -3.97 0.03 -0.54
C TRP A 39 -4.95 0.69 -1.52
N LYS A 40 -4.96 2.02 -1.54
CA LYS A 40 -5.79 2.81 -2.43
C LYS A 40 -5.00 3.20 -3.67
N ALA A 41 -5.48 2.81 -4.85
CA ALA A 41 -4.92 3.32 -6.10
C ALA A 41 -5.32 4.79 -6.27
N VAL A 42 -4.33 5.68 -6.44
CA VAL A 42 -4.51 7.14 -6.46
C VAL A 42 -4.14 7.77 -7.81
N GLY A 43 -3.71 6.96 -8.78
CA GLY A 43 -3.48 7.38 -10.15
C GLY A 43 -2.44 6.50 -10.85
N THR A 44 -2.12 6.85 -12.08
CA THR A 44 -1.01 6.26 -12.85
C THR A 44 0.08 7.31 -13.07
N HIS A 45 1.35 6.92 -13.02
CA HIS A 45 2.48 7.81 -13.25
C HIS A 45 3.22 7.43 -14.54
N GLY A 46 3.65 8.44 -15.31
CA GLY A 46 4.63 8.43 -16.42
C GLY A 46 4.58 7.26 -17.41
N ASN A 47 5.00 6.09 -16.94
CA ASN A 47 5.11 4.84 -17.71
C ASN A 47 3.90 3.91 -17.59
N GLY A 48 2.80 4.37 -16.97
CA GLY A 48 1.61 3.56 -16.74
C GLY A 48 1.62 2.77 -15.41
N GLU A 49 2.65 2.97 -14.59
CA GLU A 49 2.71 2.42 -13.23
C GLU A 49 1.56 2.96 -12.39
N ILE A 50 0.92 2.08 -11.63
CA ILE A 50 -0.15 2.42 -10.70
C ILE A 50 0.48 2.90 -9.39
N LYS A 51 0.11 4.12 -9.00
CA LYS A 51 0.46 4.69 -7.70
C LYS A 51 -0.55 4.26 -6.67
N PHE A 52 -0.07 3.66 -5.59
CA PHE A 52 -0.84 3.27 -4.43
C PHE A 52 -0.50 4.15 -3.23
N GLU A 53 -1.49 4.42 -2.40
CA GLU A 53 -1.40 5.17 -1.15
C GLU A 53 -1.95 4.32 -0.01
N MET A 54 -1.24 4.30 1.12
CA MET A 54 -1.72 3.77 2.39
C MET A 54 -1.67 4.87 3.45
N THR A 55 -2.82 5.11 4.07
CA THR A 55 -2.95 6.01 5.22
C THR A 55 -2.97 5.20 6.50
N HIS A 56 -2.58 5.83 7.61
CA HIS A 56 -2.66 5.20 8.93
C HIS A 56 -4.08 4.72 9.27
N GLU A 57 -5.10 5.50 8.86
CA GLU A 57 -6.51 5.14 9.03
C GLU A 57 -6.90 3.88 8.24
N ASN A 58 -6.48 3.78 6.97
CA ASN A 58 -6.73 2.59 6.17
C ASN A 58 -6.01 1.38 6.75
N TRP A 59 -4.78 1.56 7.25
CA TRP A 59 -4.04 0.48 7.90
C TRP A 59 -4.74 -0.01 9.17
N LYS A 60 -5.22 0.89 10.03
CA LYS A 60 -6.01 0.51 11.21
C LYS A 60 -7.32 -0.21 10.87
N LYS A 61 -7.91 0.08 9.71
CA LYS A 61 -9.18 -0.51 9.27
C LYS A 61 -9.02 -1.90 8.62
N TYR A 62 -7.93 -2.14 7.89
CA TYR A 62 -7.76 -3.34 7.07
C TYR A 62 -6.52 -4.19 7.40
N GLY A 63 -5.63 -3.70 8.28
CA GLY A 63 -4.33 -4.30 8.62
C GLY A 63 -4.29 -5.10 9.92
N CYS A 64 -5.42 -5.17 10.66
CA CYS A 64 -5.58 -6.00 11.85
C CYS A 64 -5.83 -7.47 11.51
#